data_AF-A0A7T3DVU9-F1
#
_entry.id   AF-A0A7T3DVU9-F1
#
_cell.length_a   1.000
_cell.length_b   1.000
_cell.length_c   1.000
_cell.angle_alpha   90.00
_cell.angle_beta   90.00
_cell.angle_gamma   90.00
#
_symmetry.space_group_name_H-M   'P 1'
#
loop_
_entity.id
_entity.type
_entity.pdbx_description
1 polymer ?
#
loop_
_entity_poly.entity_id
_entity_poly.type
_entity_poly.pdbx_seq_one_letter_code
_entity_poly.pdbx_strand_id
1 'polypeptide(L)'
;MNFKRSFALISTATLLAFSCSVVHADSARQSKIKELDSQRSELAKKNGVTGYLADGRWYSLVEAENKVDSLKKQVEALKVPYIEKNTIKVSPAYAKALKDNFDYSKSEKERDQAEEILKSESAKLVLQKNNFVTVASDEIEVYDVDKLPKDVVIELNYFALDMINQVRRQMGTPEVTLAQSSIDFASKLSAKVKEANRGVWDWHYVKGINEVAREYGLPTSGKEQEEKENGYQYYENSAGSFSVSKQSTRAELKRAIYDAILRFLYDGDEFLHANSISGLNWGEPSKAEYFGFSMNLLKDGTEMSFITVSDGQLSKSTKKNFSTKTPANTTESNRKLTLEKKEKELESEKSKLKKLQFFYKEYEKISKEIDKLNEEEEKEKERIRKEKQDKKNSATTKPSQSTQKQDKPKTNASSSKQGSSTVSKNGWLKENGSWYFYNAGKRLTNTWQGSYYLKSDGRMAESEWIYDNSYKAWYYLKSNGIYVRDSWQGSYYLKSNGKMADKEWVYDNYYQSWFYLKEGGAYVNHQWLKIDGVWYYFKSGGYMVSNAWQGSYYLKSSGAMAVNEWIYDSYWGGWYYLKSDGSYARNEIVQGKYRVDYSGKWI
;
A
#
# COMPACT_ATOMS: atom_id res chain seq x y z
N MET A 1 47.85 9.80 103.99
CA MET A 1 48.39 11.15 103.75
C MET A 1 48.06 11.54 102.30
N ASN A 2 47.77 12.81 102.02
CA ASN A 2 47.24 13.36 100.74
C ASN A 2 48.10 12.95 99.50
N PHE A 3 47.60 12.72 98.28
CA PHE A 3 47.08 13.75 97.35
C PHE A 3 46.40 13.21 96.06
N LYS A 4 45.66 14.13 95.43
CA LYS A 4 44.76 14.13 94.25
C LYS A 4 45.13 13.37 92.94
N ARG A 5 44.06 12.87 92.30
CA ARG A 5 43.68 12.85 90.85
C ARG A 5 44.70 13.35 89.81
N SER A 6 44.75 12.62 88.67
CA SER A 6 44.51 13.24 87.35
C SER A 6 43.88 12.26 86.34
N PHE A 7 43.31 12.79 85.26
CA PHE A 7 42.46 12.12 84.26
C PHE A 7 43.09 12.23 82.85
N ALA A 8 42.46 11.58 81.85
CA ALA A 8 42.71 11.67 80.40
C ALA A 8 43.85 10.79 79.82
N LEU A 9 43.77 10.24 78.60
CA LEU A 9 42.72 10.37 77.57
C LEU A 9 42.63 9.08 76.72
N ILE A 10 41.41 8.60 76.44
CA ILE A 10 41.16 7.46 75.54
C ILE A 10 41.41 7.92 74.09
N SER A 11 42.35 7.28 73.39
CA SER A 11 42.65 7.60 71.99
C SER A 11 41.87 6.71 71.01
N THR A 12 41.17 7.36 70.08
CA THR A 12 40.92 6.88 68.70
C THR A 12 40.37 5.46 68.51
N ALA A 13 39.05 5.29 68.72
CA ALA A 13 38.29 4.14 68.21
C ALA A 13 36.84 4.53 67.83
N THR A 14 36.65 5.44 66.87
CA THR A 14 35.28 5.81 66.43
C THR A 14 35.15 6.24 64.96
N LEU A 15 36.25 6.54 64.24
CA LEU A 15 36.16 6.96 62.82
C LEU A 15 36.07 5.79 61.81
N LEU A 16 36.49 4.58 62.19
CA LEU A 16 36.51 3.40 61.31
C LEU A 16 35.18 2.60 61.30
N ALA A 17 34.41 2.67 62.40
CA ALA A 17 33.17 1.90 62.52
C ALA A 17 32.09 2.37 61.52
N PHE A 18 31.95 3.69 61.33
CA PHE A 18 31.00 4.27 60.38
C PHE A 18 31.42 4.07 58.91
N SER A 19 32.72 4.08 58.60
CA SER A 19 33.17 3.79 57.23
C SER A 19 32.94 2.33 56.84
N CYS A 20 33.13 1.38 57.76
CA CYS A 20 32.84 -0.02 57.48
C CYS A 20 31.33 -0.30 57.40
N SER A 21 30.51 0.26 58.29
CA SER A 21 29.06 0.00 58.27
C SER A 21 28.38 0.51 57.00
N VAL A 22 28.79 1.68 56.49
CA VAL A 22 28.26 2.23 55.23
C VAL A 22 28.70 1.40 54.02
N VAL A 23 29.96 0.99 53.94
CA VAL A 23 30.47 0.12 52.85
C VAL A 23 29.81 -1.26 52.88
N HIS A 24 29.57 -1.83 54.06
CA HIS A 24 28.83 -3.10 54.18
C HIS A 24 27.37 -2.96 53.76
N ALA A 25 26.67 -1.87 54.14
CA ALA A 25 25.29 -1.62 53.73
C ALA A 25 25.15 -1.46 52.20
N ASP A 26 26.10 -0.76 51.56
CA ASP A 26 26.15 -0.61 50.10
C ASP A 26 26.39 -1.97 49.40
N SER A 27 27.33 -2.77 49.90
CA SER A 27 27.61 -4.11 49.35
C SER A 27 26.41 -5.07 49.45
N ALA A 28 25.62 -4.99 50.54
CA ALA A 28 24.42 -5.80 50.72
C ALA A 28 23.29 -5.35 49.77
N ARG A 29 23.12 -4.03 49.57
CA ARG A 29 22.16 -3.46 48.62
C ARG A 29 22.47 -3.88 47.19
N GLN A 30 23.73 -3.78 46.77
CA GLN A 30 24.20 -4.22 45.45
C GLN A 30 23.98 -5.73 45.22
N SER A 31 24.24 -6.55 46.24
CA SER A 31 23.94 -8.00 46.18
C SER A 31 22.44 -8.26 45.98
N LYS A 32 21.56 -7.50 46.68
CA LYS A 32 20.11 -7.65 46.55
C LYS A 32 19.57 -7.18 45.19
N ILE A 33 20.08 -6.08 44.65
CA ILE A 33 19.76 -5.61 43.30
C ILE A 33 20.10 -6.70 42.27
N LYS A 34 21.29 -7.31 42.37
CA LYS A 34 21.73 -8.39 41.47
C LYS A 34 20.86 -9.65 41.58
N GLU A 35 20.43 -10.02 42.80
CA GLU A 35 19.51 -11.13 43.02
C GLU A 35 18.15 -10.88 42.36
N LEU A 36 17.56 -9.70 42.61
CA LEU A 36 16.28 -9.29 42.02
C LEU A 36 16.35 -9.20 40.50
N ASP A 37 17.44 -8.68 39.94
CA ASP A 37 17.61 -8.58 38.48
C ASP A 37 17.78 -9.96 37.81
N SER A 38 18.41 -10.92 38.50
CA SER A 38 18.44 -12.33 38.07
C SER A 38 17.04 -12.95 38.09
N GLN A 39 16.26 -12.75 39.17
CA GLN A 39 14.88 -13.23 39.27
C GLN A 39 13.98 -12.62 38.19
N ARG A 40 14.12 -11.31 37.96
CA ARG A 40 13.44 -10.56 36.90
C ARG A 40 13.75 -11.12 35.50
N SER A 41 15.03 -11.34 35.22
CA SER A 41 15.51 -11.87 33.95
C SER A 41 15.07 -13.32 33.71
N GLU A 42 15.13 -14.17 34.74
CA GLU A 42 14.60 -15.54 34.67
C GLU A 42 13.09 -15.57 34.43
N LEU A 43 12.33 -14.70 35.09
CA LEU A 43 10.88 -14.62 34.94
C LEU A 43 10.48 -14.26 33.51
N ALA A 44 11.16 -13.28 32.90
CA ALA A 44 10.98 -12.93 31.50
C ALA A 44 11.38 -14.09 30.56
N LYS A 45 12.55 -14.70 30.78
CA LYS A 45 13.05 -15.83 29.97
C LYS A 45 12.13 -17.05 30.02
N LYS A 46 11.61 -17.42 31.20
CA LYS A 46 10.65 -18.54 31.38
C LYS A 46 9.31 -18.29 30.68
N ASN A 47 8.99 -17.04 30.36
CA ASN A 47 7.79 -16.64 29.63
C ASN A 47 8.05 -16.27 28.15
N GLY A 48 9.19 -16.69 27.59
CA GLY A 48 9.49 -16.55 26.16
C GLY A 48 9.75 -15.11 25.70
N VAL A 49 10.13 -14.21 26.62
CA VAL A 49 10.45 -12.82 26.27
C VAL A 49 11.80 -12.76 25.55
N THR A 50 11.76 -12.35 24.28
CA THR A 50 12.94 -12.19 23.41
C THR A 50 13.50 -10.77 23.40
N GLY A 51 12.75 -9.79 23.92
CA GLY A 51 13.18 -8.39 24.01
C GLY A 51 12.11 -7.47 24.59
N TYR A 52 12.47 -6.20 24.67
CA TYR A 52 11.71 -5.14 25.35
C TYR A 52 11.54 -3.92 24.45
N LEU A 53 10.40 -3.25 24.58
CA LEU A 53 10.16 -1.92 24.03
C LEU A 53 10.95 -0.84 24.81
N ALA A 54 11.04 0.36 24.24
CA ALA A 54 11.73 1.50 24.85
C ALA A 54 11.09 1.99 26.17
N ASP A 55 9.85 1.59 26.45
CA ASP A 55 9.13 1.83 27.72
C ASP A 55 9.33 0.69 28.75
N GLY A 56 10.08 -0.35 28.40
CA GLY A 56 10.34 -1.53 29.24
C GLY A 56 9.32 -2.68 29.09
N ARG A 57 8.25 -2.52 28.29
CA ARG A 57 7.26 -3.58 28.09
C ARG A 57 7.81 -4.75 27.29
N TRP A 58 7.37 -5.97 27.59
CA TRP A 58 7.74 -7.19 26.85
C TRP A 58 7.13 -7.19 25.44
N TYR A 59 7.92 -7.50 24.40
CA TYR A 59 7.40 -7.61 23.03
C TYR A 59 6.28 -8.66 22.91
N SER A 60 6.46 -9.83 23.52
CA SER A 60 5.46 -10.93 23.48
C SER A 60 4.13 -10.59 24.15
N LEU A 61 4.13 -9.66 25.11
CA LEU A 61 2.89 -9.16 25.71
C LEU A 61 2.12 -8.28 24.72
N VAL A 62 2.80 -7.32 24.08
CA VAL A 62 2.17 -6.39 23.12
C VAL A 62 1.72 -7.12 21.86
N GLU A 63 2.49 -8.11 21.41
CA GLU A 63 2.09 -8.99 20.30
C GLU A 63 0.80 -9.77 20.63
N ALA A 64 0.70 -10.35 21.84
CA ALA A 64 -0.50 -11.06 22.28
C ALA A 64 -1.72 -10.13 22.43
N GLU A 65 -1.54 -8.90 22.92
CA GLU A 65 -2.59 -7.88 22.98
C GLU A 65 -3.11 -7.52 21.58
N ASN A 66 -2.20 -7.19 20.65
CA ASN A 66 -2.53 -6.87 19.26
C ASN A 66 -3.22 -8.04 18.55
N LYS A 67 -2.76 -9.28 18.77
CA LYS A 67 -3.35 -10.50 18.20
C LYS A 67 -4.77 -10.74 18.72
N VAL A 68 -5.00 -10.58 20.02
CA VAL A 68 -6.34 -10.68 20.63
C VAL A 68 -7.27 -9.59 20.09
N ASP A 69 -6.82 -8.34 19.96
CA ASP A 69 -7.66 -7.25 19.45
C ASP A 69 -7.95 -7.36 17.95
N SER A 70 -7.01 -7.87 17.15
CA SER A 70 -7.24 -8.26 15.76
C SER A 70 -8.29 -9.36 15.65
N LEU A 71 -8.19 -10.42 16.47
CA LEU A 71 -9.16 -11.52 16.47
C LEU A 71 -10.56 -11.09 16.92
N LYS A 72 -10.69 -10.18 17.92
CA LYS A 72 -11.98 -9.58 18.27
C LYS A 72 -12.63 -8.91 17.07
N LYS A 73 -11.89 -8.06 16.34
CA LYS A 73 -12.40 -7.38 15.13
C LYS A 73 -12.86 -8.37 14.05
N GLN A 74 -12.07 -9.42 13.80
CA GLN A 74 -12.44 -10.50 12.87
C GLN A 74 -13.73 -11.22 13.30
N VAL A 75 -13.88 -11.55 14.59
CA VAL A 75 -15.08 -12.20 15.14
C VAL A 75 -16.31 -11.29 15.02
N GLU A 76 -16.22 -10.00 15.38
CA GLU A 76 -17.37 -9.08 15.25
C GLU A 76 -17.78 -8.87 13.79
N ALA A 77 -16.82 -8.78 12.86
CA ALA A 77 -17.09 -8.72 11.43
C ALA A 77 -17.78 -10.01 10.91
N LEU A 78 -17.37 -11.18 11.41
CA LEU A 78 -17.97 -12.48 11.04
C LEU A 78 -19.34 -12.73 11.67
N LYS A 79 -19.73 -12.05 12.75
CA LYS A 79 -21.07 -12.19 13.35
C LYS A 79 -22.18 -11.64 12.47
N VAL A 80 -21.87 -10.65 11.62
CA VAL A 80 -22.83 -10.08 10.67
C VAL A 80 -23.11 -11.11 9.56
N PRO A 81 -24.38 -11.46 9.27
CA PRO A 81 -24.73 -12.29 8.12
C PRO A 81 -24.27 -11.67 6.80
N TYR A 82 -23.83 -12.51 5.86
CA TYR A 82 -23.46 -12.05 4.52
C TYR A 82 -24.69 -11.53 3.78
N ILE A 83 -24.57 -10.34 3.23
CA ILE A 83 -25.53 -9.71 2.33
C ILE A 83 -24.69 -9.03 1.24
N GLU A 84 -24.99 -9.34 -0.03
CA GLU A 84 -24.36 -8.64 -1.14
C GLU A 84 -24.86 -7.18 -1.20
N LYS A 85 -23.94 -6.24 -1.39
CA LYS A 85 -24.22 -4.79 -1.37
C LYS A 85 -23.84 -4.09 -2.66
N ASN A 86 -23.01 -4.71 -3.49
CA ASN A 86 -22.53 -4.14 -4.72
C ASN A 86 -23.64 -4.13 -5.78
N THR A 87 -23.68 -3.07 -6.58
CA THR A 87 -24.67 -2.96 -7.66
C THR A 87 -24.03 -2.47 -8.95
N ILE A 88 -24.53 -2.99 -10.07
CA ILE A 88 -24.22 -2.50 -11.42
C ILE A 88 -25.47 -1.83 -11.96
N LYS A 89 -25.41 -0.52 -12.21
CA LYS A 89 -26.49 0.22 -12.89
C LYS A 89 -26.22 0.28 -14.38
N VAL A 90 -27.29 0.18 -15.16
CA VAL A 90 -27.35 0.42 -16.60
C VAL A 90 -28.40 1.50 -16.85
N SER A 91 -28.06 2.57 -17.57
CA SER A 91 -29.05 3.62 -17.87
C SER A 91 -30.01 3.17 -18.99
N PRO A 92 -31.27 3.66 -19.02
CA PRO A 92 -32.17 3.36 -20.13
C PRO A 92 -31.64 3.85 -21.50
N ALA A 93 -30.88 4.95 -21.50
CA ALA A 93 -30.22 5.48 -22.69
C ALA A 93 -29.14 4.52 -23.20
N TYR A 94 -28.25 4.07 -22.31
CA TYR A 94 -27.23 3.06 -22.62
C TYR A 94 -27.87 1.75 -23.09
N ALA A 95 -28.88 1.23 -22.38
CA ALA A 95 -29.56 -0.03 -22.71
C ALA A 95 -30.25 0.00 -24.08
N LYS A 96 -30.85 1.15 -24.46
CA LYS A 96 -31.40 1.37 -25.80
C LYS A 96 -30.30 1.47 -26.85
N ALA A 97 -29.27 2.27 -26.59
CA ALA A 97 -28.16 2.46 -27.51
C ALA A 97 -27.39 1.16 -27.79
N LEU A 98 -27.20 0.29 -26.79
CA LEU A 98 -26.53 -0.99 -26.99
C LEU A 98 -27.36 -1.96 -27.86
N LYS A 99 -28.70 -1.88 -27.78
CA LYS A 99 -29.59 -2.61 -28.69
C LYS A 99 -29.52 -2.05 -30.10
N ASP A 100 -29.63 -0.73 -30.24
CA ASP A 100 -29.60 -0.06 -31.56
C ASP A 100 -28.25 -0.28 -32.27
N ASN A 101 -27.12 -0.21 -31.56
CA ASN A 101 -25.77 -0.33 -32.14
C ASN A 101 -25.48 -1.73 -32.73
N PHE A 102 -26.19 -2.77 -32.26
CA PHE A 102 -26.06 -4.14 -32.76
C PHE A 102 -27.25 -4.60 -33.61
N ASP A 103 -28.20 -3.71 -33.88
CA ASP A 103 -29.32 -3.97 -34.79
C ASP A 103 -28.93 -3.59 -36.23
N TYR A 104 -28.49 -4.61 -36.98
CA TYR A 104 -28.10 -4.46 -38.39
C TYR A 104 -29.26 -4.18 -39.35
N SER A 105 -30.53 -4.19 -38.88
CA SER A 105 -31.67 -3.71 -39.70
C SER A 105 -31.74 -2.18 -39.80
N LYS A 106 -31.05 -1.46 -38.90
CA LYS A 106 -30.95 0.00 -38.90
C LYS A 106 -29.94 0.51 -39.93
N SER A 107 -30.06 1.80 -40.26
CA SER A 107 -29.03 2.48 -41.04
C SER A 107 -27.72 2.62 -40.25
N GLU A 108 -26.60 2.72 -40.96
CA GLU A 108 -25.27 2.99 -40.39
C GLU A 108 -25.29 4.22 -39.48
N LYS A 109 -25.87 5.33 -39.98
CA LYS A 109 -26.04 6.58 -39.23
C LYS A 109 -26.81 6.42 -37.91
N GLU A 110 -27.79 5.53 -37.82
CA GLU A 110 -28.50 5.27 -36.56
C GLU A 110 -27.63 4.49 -35.56
N ARG A 111 -26.78 3.58 -36.05
CA ARG A 111 -25.80 2.88 -35.21
C ARG A 111 -24.69 3.81 -34.75
N ASP A 112 -24.15 4.65 -35.62
CA ASP A 112 -23.17 5.69 -35.25
C ASP A 112 -23.70 6.60 -34.13
N GLN A 113 -24.97 7.01 -34.24
CA GLN A 113 -25.64 7.80 -33.21
C GLN A 113 -25.82 7.02 -31.90
N ALA A 114 -26.07 5.72 -31.97
CA ALA A 114 -26.14 4.86 -30.79
C ALA A 114 -24.74 4.69 -30.15
N GLU A 115 -23.68 4.50 -30.93
CA GLU A 115 -22.31 4.39 -30.45
C GLU A 115 -21.84 5.66 -29.70
N GLU A 116 -22.17 6.85 -30.22
CA GLU A 116 -21.87 8.10 -29.52
C GLU A 116 -22.66 8.27 -28.20
N ILE A 117 -23.89 7.76 -28.13
CA ILE A 117 -24.64 7.66 -26.86
C ILE A 117 -23.96 6.67 -25.90
N LEU A 118 -23.51 5.52 -26.39
CA LEU A 118 -22.78 4.53 -25.59
C LEU A 118 -21.51 5.14 -24.98
N LYS A 119 -20.66 5.79 -25.78
CA LYS A 119 -19.44 6.48 -25.30
C LYS A 119 -19.75 7.50 -24.21
N SER A 120 -20.75 8.36 -24.44
CA SER A 120 -21.21 9.39 -23.50
C SER A 120 -21.75 8.82 -22.19
N GLU A 121 -22.48 7.70 -22.24
CA GLU A 121 -23.03 7.06 -21.05
C GLU A 121 -21.98 6.21 -20.31
N SER A 122 -21.11 5.49 -21.03
CA SER A 122 -19.98 4.74 -20.46
C SER A 122 -19.07 5.64 -19.62
N ALA A 123 -18.70 6.82 -20.11
CA ALA A 123 -17.89 7.78 -19.38
C ALA A 123 -18.49 8.20 -18.01
N LYS A 124 -19.81 8.12 -17.85
CA LYS A 124 -20.52 8.37 -16.58
C LYS A 124 -20.65 7.09 -15.75
N LEU A 125 -21.04 5.99 -16.39
CA LEU A 125 -21.36 4.71 -15.75
C LEU A 125 -20.12 3.95 -15.26
N VAL A 126 -18.95 4.14 -15.88
CA VAL A 126 -17.66 3.57 -15.43
C VAL A 126 -17.21 4.10 -14.06
N LEU A 127 -17.71 5.28 -13.64
CA LEU A 127 -17.41 5.86 -12.33
C LEU A 127 -18.00 5.05 -11.16
N GLN A 128 -18.88 4.08 -11.45
CA GLN A 128 -19.40 3.12 -10.47
C GLN A 128 -18.32 2.30 -9.77
N LYS A 129 -17.10 2.17 -10.33
CA LYS A 129 -15.94 1.54 -9.67
C LYS A 129 -15.62 2.15 -8.28
N ASN A 130 -15.95 3.43 -8.10
CA ASN A 130 -15.77 4.15 -6.83
C ASN A 130 -16.83 3.78 -5.78
N ASN A 131 -17.93 3.12 -6.18
CA ASN A 131 -19.05 2.75 -5.31
C ASN A 131 -18.94 1.34 -4.72
N PHE A 132 -17.88 0.57 -5.04
CA PHE A 132 -17.73 -0.79 -4.50
C PHE A 132 -17.68 -0.78 -2.97
N VAL A 133 -18.59 -1.54 -2.35
CA VAL A 133 -18.71 -1.69 -0.90
C VAL A 133 -18.07 -3.00 -0.47
N THR A 134 -16.99 -2.91 0.28
CA THR A 134 -16.36 -4.07 0.92
C THR A 134 -17.24 -4.63 2.04
N VAL A 135 -17.42 -5.95 2.06
CA VAL A 135 -18.03 -6.66 3.20
C VAL A 135 -16.92 -7.07 4.17
N ALA A 136 -17.03 -6.68 5.44
CA ALA A 136 -15.95 -6.87 6.43
C ALA A 136 -15.57 -8.35 6.68
N SER A 137 -16.45 -9.31 6.39
CA SER A 137 -16.13 -10.74 6.44
C SER A 137 -15.09 -11.17 5.40
N ASP A 138 -14.97 -10.41 4.31
CA ASP A 138 -14.23 -10.80 3.12
C ASP A 138 -12.76 -10.34 3.18
N GLU A 139 -12.44 -9.44 4.12
CA GLU A 139 -11.10 -8.93 4.42
C GLU A 139 -10.30 -9.83 5.39
N ILE A 140 -10.93 -10.90 5.93
CA ILE A 140 -10.41 -11.64 7.10
C ILE A 140 -9.45 -12.78 6.73
N GLU A 141 -9.76 -13.49 5.65
CA GLU A 141 -8.93 -14.59 5.15
C GLU A 141 -8.28 -14.18 3.82
N VAL A 142 -7.00 -14.49 3.70
CA VAL A 142 -6.15 -14.22 2.54
C VAL A 142 -5.85 -15.57 1.89
N TYR A 143 -5.94 -15.63 0.56
CA TYR A 143 -5.81 -16.87 -0.20
C TYR A 143 -4.68 -16.75 -1.25
N ASP A 144 -4.05 -17.89 -1.55
CA ASP A 144 -3.20 -18.04 -2.73
C ASP A 144 -4.11 -18.15 -3.96
N VAL A 145 -4.06 -17.16 -4.86
CA VAL A 145 -5.00 -17.05 -6.00
C VAL A 145 -4.84 -18.22 -6.98
N ASP A 146 -3.66 -18.82 -7.07
CA ASP A 146 -3.44 -20.04 -7.86
C ASP A 146 -4.01 -21.32 -7.20
N LYS A 147 -4.50 -21.22 -5.97
CA LYS A 147 -4.92 -22.36 -5.12
C LYS A 147 -6.17 -22.04 -4.32
N LEU A 148 -7.11 -21.31 -4.91
CA LEU A 148 -8.38 -20.97 -4.28
C LEU A 148 -9.13 -22.25 -3.84
N PRO A 149 -9.57 -22.33 -2.57
CA PRO A 149 -10.46 -23.39 -2.13
C PRO A 149 -11.75 -23.44 -2.97
N LYS A 150 -12.24 -24.65 -3.25
CA LYS A 150 -13.39 -24.88 -4.16
C LYS A 150 -14.63 -24.08 -3.76
N ASP A 151 -14.85 -23.92 -2.47
CA ASP A 151 -15.98 -23.19 -1.90
C ASP A 151 -15.82 -21.66 -2.06
N VAL A 152 -14.59 -21.14 -2.00
CA VAL A 152 -14.27 -19.75 -2.37
C VAL A 152 -14.47 -19.53 -3.88
N VAL A 153 -14.07 -20.47 -4.73
CA VAL A 153 -14.34 -20.41 -6.19
C VAL A 153 -15.85 -20.35 -6.46
N ILE A 154 -16.65 -21.15 -5.74
CA ILE A 154 -18.12 -21.12 -5.84
C ILE A 154 -18.68 -19.78 -5.35
N GLU A 155 -18.18 -19.22 -4.24
CA GLU A 155 -18.59 -17.89 -3.74
C GLU A 155 -18.31 -16.78 -4.77
N LEU A 156 -17.12 -16.75 -5.38
CA LEU A 156 -16.76 -15.78 -6.43
C LEU A 156 -17.65 -15.94 -7.68
N ASN A 157 -17.99 -17.17 -8.04
CA ASN A 157 -18.94 -17.48 -9.11
C ASN A 157 -20.34 -16.92 -8.82
N TYR A 158 -20.82 -17.05 -7.58
CA TYR A 158 -22.11 -16.46 -7.16
C TYR A 158 -22.09 -14.94 -7.14
N PHE A 159 -20.97 -14.32 -6.75
CA PHE A 159 -20.77 -12.87 -6.84
C PHE A 159 -20.84 -12.39 -8.30
N ALA A 160 -20.07 -13.00 -9.19
CA ALA A 160 -20.07 -12.68 -10.62
C ALA A 160 -21.45 -12.90 -11.26
N LEU A 161 -22.15 -13.99 -10.89
CA LEU A 161 -23.51 -14.30 -11.35
C LEU A 161 -24.49 -13.17 -11.02
N ASP A 162 -24.53 -12.70 -9.76
CA ASP A 162 -25.46 -11.64 -9.39
C ASP A 162 -25.16 -10.33 -10.12
N MET A 163 -23.89 -9.93 -10.21
CA MET A 163 -23.51 -8.71 -10.94
C MET A 163 -23.96 -8.77 -12.43
N ILE A 164 -23.79 -9.92 -13.11
CA ILE A 164 -24.25 -10.11 -14.49
C ILE A 164 -25.78 -10.12 -14.57
N ASN A 165 -26.47 -10.80 -13.65
CA ASN A 165 -27.94 -10.84 -13.67
C ASN A 165 -28.58 -9.49 -13.31
N GLN A 166 -27.92 -8.65 -12.49
CA GLN A 166 -28.34 -7.25 -12.31
C GLN A 166 -28.35 -6.48 -13.64
N VAL A 167 -27.32 -6.66 -14.49
CA VAL A 167 -27.26 -6.07 -15.84
C VAL A 167 -28.40 -6.60 -16.69
N ARG A 168 -28.56 -7.92 -16.77
CA ARG A 168 -29.56 -8.58 -17.64
C ARG A 168 -31.00 -8.19 -17.29
N ARG A 169 -31.32 -8.07 -16.00
CA ARG A 169 -32.60 -7.51 -15.52
C ARG A 169 -32.87 -6.10 -16.03
N GLN A 170 -31.87 -5.21 -16.04
CA GLN A 170 -32.01 -3.84 -16.54
C GLN A 170 -32.04 -3.78 -18.08
N MET A 171 -31.40 -4.73 -18.75
CA MET A 171 -31.42 -4.87 -20.22
C MET A 171 -32.71 -5.54 -20.73
N GLY A 172 -33.45 -6.24 -19.88
CA GLY A 172 -34.65 -7.00 -20.23
C GLY A 172 -34.33 -8.31 -20.97
N THR A 173 -33.22 -8.96 -20.64
CA THR A 173 -32.72 -10.20 -21.24
C THR A 173 -32.76 -11.38 -20.25
N PRO A 174 -32.77 -12.64 -20.72
CA PRO A 174 -32.79 -13.81 -19.84
C PRO A 174 -31.56 -13.90 -18.93
N GLU A 175 -31.78 -14.10 -17.63
CA GLU A 175 -30.72 -14.29 -16.63
C GLU A 175 -29.87 -15.55 -16.92
N VAL A 176 -28.56 -15.47 -16.67
CA VAL A 176 -27.68 -16.65 -16.67
C VAL A 176 -27.92 -17.51 -15.43
N THR A 177 -27.56 -18.79 -15.51
CA THR A 177 -27.54 -19.74 -14.38
C THR A 177 -26.16 -20.36 -14.23
N LEU A 178 -25.63 -20.47 -13.01
CA LEU A 178 -24.35 -21.18 -12.77
C LEU A 178 -24.46 -22.66 -13.13
N ALA A 179 -23.47 -23.18 -13.84
CA ALA A 179 -23.35 -24.59 -14.19
C ALA A 179 -21.98 -25.16 -13.82
N GLN A 180 -21.96 -26.35 -13.21
CA GLN A 180 -20.74 -27.07 -12.85
C GLN A 180 -19.74 -27.19 -14.02
N SER A 181 -20.21 -27.50 -15.23
CA SER A 181 -19.32 -27.63 -16.38
C SER A 181 -18.81 -26.29 -16.93
N SER A 182 -19.51 -25.17 -16.75
CA SER A 182 -18.96 -23.85 -17.11
C SER A 182 -17.85 -23.42 -16.14
N ILE A 183 -17.96 -23.76 -14.85
CA ILE A 183 -16.91 -23.50 -13.86
C ILE A 183 -15.69 -24.39 -14.12
N ASP A 184 -15.90 -25.67 -14.45
CA ASP A 184 -14.83 -26.60 -14.86
C ASP A 184 -14.17 -26.16 -16.17
N PHE A 185 -14.95 -25.69 -17.16
CA PHE A 185 -14.44 -25.08 -18.39
C PHE A 185 -13.52 -23.90 -18.09
N ALA A 186 -13.99 -22.92 -17.30
CA ALA A 186 -13.21 -21.73 -16.95
C ALA A 186 -11.90 -22.11 -16.24
N SER A 187 -11.96 -23.07 -15.32
CA SER A 187 -10.78 -23.57 -14.57
C SER A 187 -9.76 -24.27 -15.48
N LYS A 188 -10.22 -25.09 -16.44
CA LYS A 188 -9.36 -25.74 -17.44
C LYS A 188 -8.75 -24.75 -18.42
N LEU A 189 -9.49 -23.71 -18.79
CA LEU A 189 -8.98 -22.65 -19.65
C LEU A 189 -7.85 -21.88 -18.94
N SER A 190 -8.08 -21.42 -17.70
CA SER A 190 -7.05 -20.79 -16.86
C SER A 190 -5.75 -21.62 -16.78
N ALA A 191 -5.86 -22.94 -16.61
CA ALA A 191 -4.70 -23.83 -16.62
C ALA A 191 -3.97 -23.83 -17.98
N LYS A 192 -4.71 -23.96 -19.09
CA LYS A 192 -4.15 -23.94 -20.46
C LYS A 192 -3.51 -22.60 -20.85
N VAL A 193 -4.10 -21.48 -20.45
CA VAL A 193 -3.54 -20.13 -20.69
C VAL A 193 -2.19 -19.98 -19.99
N LYS A 194 -2.10 -20.50 -18.75
CA LYS A 194 -0.87 -20.52 -17.96
C LYS A 194 0.19 -21.48 -18.52
N GLU A 195 -0.20 -22.68 -18.93
CA GLU A 195 0.68 -23.64 -19.62
C GLU A 195 1.25 -23.07 -20.93
N ALA A 196 0.46 -22.28 -21.65
CA ALA A 196 0.87 -21.57 -22.86
C ALA A 196 1.70 -20.29 -22.59
N ASN A 197 2.01 -19.98 -21.32
CA ASN A 197 2.80 -18.80 -20.90
C ASN A 197 2.25 -17.47 -21.47
N ARG A 198 0.92 -17.35 -21.56
CA ARG A 198 0.24 -16.12 -21.99
C ARG A 198 0.32 -15.03 -20.92
N GLY A 199 0.08 -13.79 -21.32
CA GLY A 199 -0.04 -12.63 -20.45
C GLY A 199 -1.42 -12.00 -20.50
N VAL A 200 -1.74 -11.14 -19.52
CA VAL A 200 -3.02 -10.44 -19.42
C VAL A 200 -3.28 -9.40 -20.52
N TRP A 201 -2.25 -9.11 -21.33
CA TRP A 201 -2.34 -8.27 -22.52
C TRP A 201 -2.47 -9.06 -23.82
N ASP A 202 -2.28 -10.38 -23.78
CA ASP A 202 -2.47 -11.22 -24.96
C ASP A 202 -3.98 -11.32 -25.28
N TRP A 203 -4.32 -11.41 -26.56
CA TRP A 203 -5.71 -11.65 -26.99
C TRP A 203 -6.24 -13.00 -26.47
N HIS A 204 -7.56 -13.22 -26.55
CA HIS A 204 -8.21 -14.49 -26.22
C HIS A 204 -7.40 -15.70 -26.72
N TYR A 205 -7.15 -16.69 -25.85
CA TYR A 205 -6.42 -17.89 -26.24
C TYR A 205 -7.34 -18.88 -26.97
N VAL A 206 -7.78 -18.51 -28.18
CA VAL A 206 -8.79 -19.21 -29.00
C VAL A 206 -8.53 -20.71 -29.10
N LYS A 207 -7.27 -21.12 -29.33
CA LYS A 207 -6.87 -22.53 -29.35
C LYS A 207 -7.19 -23.24 -28.04
N GLY A 208 -6.82 -22.66 -26.90
CA GLY A 208 -7.14 -23.20 -25.58
C GLY A 208 -8.64 -23.27 -25.30
N ILE A 209 -9.38 -22.20 -25.64
CA ILE A 209 -10.85 -22.15 -25.50
C ILE A 209 -11.50 -23.29 -26.28
N ASN A 210 -11.11 -23.47 -27.54
CA ASN A 210 -11.69 -24.49 -28.42
C ASN A 210 -11.21 -25.91 -28.09
N GLU A 211 -10.02 -26.10 -27.54
CA GLU A 211 -9.61 -27.37 -26.95
C GLU A 211 -10.54 -27.78 -25.78
N VAL A 212 -10.82 -26.87 -24.84
CA VAL A 212 -11.74 -27.15 -23.72
C VAL A 212 -13.18 -27.36 -24.22
N ALA A 213 -13.65 -26.56 -25.17
CA ALA A 213 -14.97 -26.75 -25.79
C ALA A 213 -15.15 -28.15 -26.41
N ARG A 214 -14.11 -28.67 -27.08
CA ARG A 214 -14.10 -30.03 -27.65
C ARG A 214 -14.13 -31.12 -26.59
N GLU A 215 -13.67 -30.89 -25.35
CA GLU A 215 -13.84 -31.86 -24.26
C GLU A 215 -15.32 -32.12 -23.96
N TYR A 216 -16.14 -31.07 -24.00
CA TYR A 216 -17.61 -31.13 -23.81
C TYR A 216 -18.40 -31.35 -25.11
N GLY A 217 -17.72 -31.46 -26.26
CA GLY A 217 -18.32 -31.71 -27.57
C GLY A 217 -18.96 -30.49 -28.23
N LEU A 218 -18.74 -29.29 -27.66
CA LEU A 218 -19.35 -28.03 -28.06
C LEU A 218 -18.80 -27.53 -29.43
N PRO A 219 -19.55 -26.68 -30.17
CA PRO A 219 -19.11 -26.08 -31.43
C PRO A 219 -17.78 -25.30 -31.32
N THR A 220 -16.90 -25.42 -32.32
CA THR A 220 -15.60 -24.73 -32.38
C THR A 220 -15.29 -24.27 -33.81
N SER A 221 -14.33 -23.36 -33.98
CA SER A 221 -13.76 -23.08 -35.30
C SER A 221 -12.81 -24.20 -35.76
N GLY A 222 -12.31 -24.14 -36.99
CA GLY A 222 -11.44 -25.18 -37.55
C GLY A 222 -10.03 -25.10 -36.98
N LYS A 223 -9.42 -26.25 -36.64
CA LYS A 223 -8.05 -26.32 -36.09
C LYS A 223 -7.01 -25.57 -36.92
N GLU A 224 -7.11 -25.64 -38.25
CA GLU A 224 -6.18 -24.93 -39.14
C GLU A 224 -6.31 -23.39 -39.06
N GLN A 225 -7.49 -22.88 -38.70
CA GLN A 225 -7.73 -21.45 -38.49
C GLN A 225 -7.17 -20.99 -37.14
N GLU A 226 -7.28 -21.84 -36.12
CA GLU A 226 -6.73 -21.60 -34.76
C GLU A 226 -5.21 -21.47 -34.76
N GLU A 227 -4.52 -22.18 -35.64
CA GLU A 227 -3.05 -22.14 -35.79
C GLU A 227 -2.56 -20.99 -36.69
N LYS A 228 -3.47 -20.32 -37.41
CA LYS A 228 -3.18 -19.22 -38.34
C LYS A 228 -3.74 -17.88 -37.86
N GLU A 229 -3.99 -17.73 -36.56
CA GLU A 229 -4.56 -16.52 -35.90
C GLU A 229 -5.95 -16.07 -36.42
N ASN A 230 -6.62 -16.88 -37.24
CA ASN A 230 -7.92 -16.58 -37.86
C ASN A 230 -9.09 -17.41 -37.24
N GLY A 231 -8.85 -18.02 -36.08
CA GLY A 231 -9.86 -18.82 -35.36
C GLY A 231 -10.82 -17.95 -34.55
N TYR A 232 -12.09 -18.37 -34.48
CA TYR A 232 -13.12 -17.75 -33.65
C TYR A 232 -13.36 -18.51 -32.34
N GLN A 233 -13.81 -17.79 -31.32
CA GLN A 233 -14.24 -18.31 -30.01
C GLN A 233 -15.67 -17.83 -29.70
N TYR A 234 -16.45 -18.60 -28.92
CA TYR A 234 -17.88 -18.37 -28.69
C TYR A 234 -18.30 -18.39 -27.21
N TYR A 235 -17.34 -18.32 -26.27
CA TYR A 235 -17.53 -18.75 -24.89
C TYR A 235 -17.03 -17.77 -23.84
N GLU A 236 -15.91 -17.09 -24.09
CA GLU A 236 -15.19 -16.32 -23.09
C GLU A 236 -15.39 -14.81 -23.26
N ASN A 237 -15.64 -14.11 -22.16
CA ASN A 237 -15.24 -12.71 -21.98
C ASN A 237 -14.06 -12.71 -21.00
N SER A 238 -12.93 -12.07 -21.33
CA SER A 238 -11.69 -12.13 -20.54
C SER A 238 -11.24 -10.75 -20.08
N ALA A 239 -10.82 -10.64 -18.81
CA ALA A 239 -10.35 -9.39 -18.24
C ALA A 239 -9.05 -9.58 -17.45
N GLY A 240 -8.01 -8.82 -17.82
CA GLY A 240 -6.80 -8.65 -17.04
C GLY A 240 -6.98 -7.69 -15.85
N SER A 241 -6.39 -8.01 -14.71
CA SER A 241 -6.30 -7.16 -13.52
C SER A 241 -4.88 -7.12 -12.93
N PHE A 242 -4.50 -5.95 -12.42
CA PHE A 242 -3.24 -5.70 -11.71
C PHE A 242 -3.46 -5.41 -10.21
N SER A 243 -4.71 -5.38 -9.74
CA SER A 243 -5.05 -5.15 -8.33
C SER A 243 -5.07 -6.43 -7.49
N VAL A 244 -5.13 -7.60 -8.15
CA VAL A 244 -5.07 -8.91 -7.49
C VAL A 244 -3.62 -9.38 -7.43
N SER A 245 -3.12 -9.61 -6.22
CA SER A 245 -1.79 -10.18 -5.96
C SER A 245 -1.88 -11.68 -5.68
N LYS A 246 -0.74 -12.36 -5.61
CA LYS A 246 -0.70 -13.77 -5.21
C LYS A 246 -1.36 -14.05 -3.86
N GLN A 247 -1.31 -13.11 -2.93
CA GLN A 247 -1.98 -13.19 -1.64
C GLN A 247 -3.06 -12.11 -1.60
N SER A 248 -4.32 -12.52 -1.78
CA SER A 248 -5.45 -11.60 -1.86
C SER A 248 -6.61 -12.06 -0.97
N THR A 249 -7.29 -11.08 -0.37
CA THR A 249 -8.54 -11.24 0.38
C THR A 249 -9.73 -11.47 -0.57
N ARG A 250 -10.82 -12.07 -0.09
CA ARG A 250 -12.06 -12.17 -0.89
C ARG A 250 -12.58 -10.81 -1.33
N ALA A 251 -12.36 -9.76 -0.53
CA ALA A 251 -12.71 -8.39 -0.87
C ALA A 251 -12.00 -7.90 -2.15
N GLU A 252 -10.69 -8.15 -2.27
CA GLU A 252 -9.90 -7.79 -3.46
C GLU A 252 -10.32 -8.61 -4.69
N LEU A 253 -10.59 -9.91 -4.51
CA LEU A 253 -11.06 -10.78 -5.60
C LEU A 253 -12.44 -10.34 -6.13
N LYS A 254 -13.39 -10.03 -5.24
CA LYS A 254 -14.71 -9.51 -5.63
C LYS A 254 -14.62 -8.12 -6.27
N ARG A 255 -13.73 -7.25 -5.78
CA ARG A 255 -13.46 -5.95 -6.42
C ARG A 255 -12.96 -6.11 -7.85
N ALA A 256 -12.02 -7.02 -8.10
CA ALA A 256 -11.54 -7.28 -9.46
C ALA A 256 -12.64 -7.79 -10.41
N ILE A 257 -13.52 -8.67 -9.94
CA ILE A 257 -14.70 -9.12 -10.71
C ILE A 257 -15.64 -7.95 -11.02
N TYR A 258 -15.91 -7.09 -10.03
CA TYR A 258 -16.77 -5.92 -10.20
C TYR A 258 -16.20 -4.93 -11.22
N ASP A 259 -14.91 -4.62 -11.10
CA ASP A 259 -14.19 -3.74 -12.02
C ASP A 259 -14.11 -4.33 -13.45
N ALA A 260 -13.97 -5.66 -13.58
CA ALA A 260 -14.02 -6.35 -14.86
C ALA A 260 -15.39 -6.25 -15.55
N ILE A 261 -16.48 -6.47 -14.80
CA ILE A 261 -17.85 -6.34 -15.33
C ILE A 261 -18.15 -4.89 -15.72
N LEU A 262 -17.70 -3.90 -14.93
CA LEU A 262 -17.79 -2.50 -15.33
C LEU A 262 -16.96 -2.18 -16.58
N ARG A 263 -15.77 -2.77 -16.75
CA ARG A 263 -14.95 -2.60 -17.95
C ARG A 263 -15.64 -3.19 -19.18
N PHE A 264 -16.17 -4.40 -19.10
CA PHE A 264 -16.92 -5.04 -20.19
C PHE A 264 -18.14 -4.24 -20.66
N LEU A 265 -18.77 -3.46 -19.77
CA LEU A 265 -19.89 -2.59 -20.13
C LEU A 265 -19.44 -1.20 -20.60
N TYR A 266 -18.42 -0.63 -19.97
CA TYR A 266 -18.20 0.82 -19.94
C TYR A 266 -16.76 1.26 -20.23
N ASP A 267 -15.97 0.48 -20.99
CA ASP A 267 -14.67 0.98 -21.44
C ASP A 267 -14.78 2.20 -22.37
N GLY A 268 -15.82 2.23 -23.22
CA GLY A 268 -16.12 3.33 -24.13
C GLY A 268 -15.38 3.25 -25.48
N ASP A 269 -14.63 2.19 -25.74
CA ASP A 269 -13.88 1.97 -26.98
C ASP A 269 -14.47 0.82 -27.80
N GLU A 270 -14.95 -0.25 -27.16
CA GLU A 270 -15.57 -1.40 -27.82
C GLU A 270 -16.81 -1.90 -27.04
N PHE A 271 -17.73 -2.61 -27.70
CA PHE A 271 -19.02 -3.00 -27.11
C PHE A 271 -19.42 -4.47 -27.35
N LEU A 272 -18.49 -5.31 -27.82
CA LEU A 272 -18.70 -6.75 -28.02
C LEU A 272 -18.84 -7.47 -26.67
N HIS A 273 -17.97 -7.16 -25.70
CA HIS A 273 -18.13 -7.69 -24.34
C HIS A 273 -19.46 -7.24 -23.74
N ALA A 274 -19.82 -5.96 -23.87
CA ALA A 274 -21.09 -5.41 -23.40
C ALA A 274 -22.29 -6.16 -23.99
N ASN A 275 -22.28 -6.42 -25.31
CA ASN A 275 -23.33 -7.15 -26.01
C ASN A 275 -23.48 -8.60 -25.50
N SER A 276 -22.36 -9.29 -25.27
CA SER A 276 -22.32 -10.66 -24.76
C SER A 276 -22.82 -10.76 -23.32
N ILE A 277 -22.22 -10.01 -22.38
CA ILE A 277 -22.57 -10.15 -20.96
C ILE A 277 -23.99 -9.66 -20.65
N SER A 278 -24.49 -8.68 -21.42
CA SER A 278 -25.89 -8.24 -21.34
C SER A 278 -26.89 -9.25 -21.91
N GLY A 279 -26.44 -10.32 -22.58
CA GLY A 279 -27.32 -11.34 -23.17
C GLY A 279 -28.13 -10.82 -24.36
N LEU A 280 -27.67 -9.75 -25.02
CA LEU A 280 -28.25 -9.29 -26.28
C LEU A 280 -27.88 -10.19 -27.45
N ASN A 281 -26.66 -10.75 -27.42
CA ASN A 281 -26.16 -11.73 -28.38
C ASN A 281 -26.50 -11.38 -29.84
N TRP A 282 -26.08 -10.20 -30.29
CA TRP A 282 -26.30 -9.68 -31.65
C TRP A 282 -27.77 -9.65 -32.11
N GLY A 283 -28.71 -9.55 -31.16
CA GLY A 283 -30.16 -9.53 -31.41
C GLY A 283 -30.84 -10.89 -31.28
N GLU A 284 -30.08 -11.97 -31.05
CA GLU A 284 -30.57 -13.35 -30.88
C GLU A 284 -30.33 -13.85 -29.43
N PRO A 285 -31.09 -13.34 -28.42
CA PRO A 285 -30.96 -13.78 -27.05
C PRO A 285 -31.27 -15.28 -26.91
N SER A 286 -30.36 -16.02 -26.28
CA SER A 286 -30.53 -17.46 -26.01
C SER A 286 -31.59 -17.68 -24.92
N LYS A 287 -32.25 -18.84 -24.93
CA LYS A 287 -33.34 -19.13 -23.96
C LYS A 287 -32.79 -19.43 -22.57
N ALA A 288 -31.62 -20.07 -22.51
CA ALA A 288 -30.89 -20.30 -21.28
C ALA A 288 -29.38 -20.27 -21.55
N GLU A 289 -28.64 -19.68 -20.62
CA GLU A 289 -27.18 -19.60 -20.69
C GLU A 289 -26.55 -20.02 -19.37
N TYR A 290 -25.50 -20.83 -19.49
CA TYR A 290 -24.85 -21.53 -18.40
C TYR A 290 -23.51 -20.87 -18.12
N PHE A 291 -23.45 -20.14 -17.01
CA PHE A 291 -22.33 -19.31 -16.62
C PHE A 291 -21.33 -20.06 -15.71
N GLY A 292 -20.06 -19.69 -15.83
CA GLY A 292 -19.00 -20.08 -14.91
C GLY A 292 -17.81 -19.12 -15.02
N PHE A 293 -17.05 -19.01 -13.94
CA PHE A 293 -15.99 -18.03 -13.77
C PHE A 293 -14.74 -18.67 -13.17
N SER A 294 -13.57 -18.24 -13.62
CA SER A 294 -12.26 -18.58 -13.07
C SER A 294 -11.34 -17.35 -13.05
N MET A 295 -10.34 -17.39 -12.18
CA MET A 295 -9.25 -16.40 -12.13
C MET A 295 -7.93 -17.08 -11.79
N ASN A 296 -6.82 -16.57 -12.33
CA ASN A 296 -5.49 -17.18 -12.22
C ASN A 296 -4.38 -16.16 -12.38
N LEU A 297 -3.23 -16.41 -11.74
CA LEU A 297 -2.03 -15.60 -11.94
C LEU A 297 -1.34 -16.00 -13.25
N LEU A 298 -1.09 -15.01 -14.10
CA LEU A 298 -0.21 -15.08 -15.26
C LEU A 298 1.14 -14.40 -14.96
N LYS A 299 2.01 -14.33 -15.98
CA LYS A 299 3.38 -13.78 -15.86
C LYS A 299 3.44 -12.28 -15.54
N ASP A 300 2.38 -11.54 -15.87
CA ASP A 300 2.32 -10.08 -15.90
C ASP A 300 1.05 -9.49 -15.21
N GLY A 301 0.15 -10.33 -14.70
CA GLY A 301 -1.07 -9.91 -13.99
C GLY A 301 -1.96 -11.08 -13.58
N THR A 302 -3.19 -10.79 -13.17
CA THR A 302 -4.25 -11.78 -12.95
C THR A 302 -5.21 -11.78 -14.13
N GLU A 303 -5.48 -12.95 -14.69
CA GLU A 303 -6.54 -13.15 -15.70
C GLU A 303 -7.86 -13.55 -15.02
N MET A 304 -8.97 -13.16 -15.62
CA MET A 304 -10.32 -13.55 -15.24
C MET A 304 -11.11 -14.00 -16.47
N SER A 305 -11.48 -15.28 -16.52
CA SER A 305 -12.25 -15.89 -17.61
C SER A 305 -13.72 -16.04 -17.22
N PHE A 306 -14.60 -15.33 -17.93
CA PHE A 306 -16.05 -15.40 -17.77
C PHE A 306 -16.63 -16.26 -18.90
N ILE A 307 -17.05 -17.48 -18.59
CA ILE A 307 -17.52 -18.48 -19.56
C ILE A 307 -19.04 -18.53 -19.58
N THR A 308 -19.64 -18.36 -20.76
CA THR A 308 -21.06 -18.57 -21.03
C THR A 308 -21.25 -19.61 -22.12
N VAL A 309 -22.11 -20.61 -21.86
CA VAL A 309 -22.50 -21.64 -22.84
C VAL A 309 -24.02 -21.61 -23.01
N SER A 310 -24.54 -21.46 -24.22
CA SER A 310 -25.99 -21.38 -24.46
C SER A 310 -26.67 -22.75 -24.67
N ASP A 311 -27.98 -22.80 -24.44
CA ASP A 311 -28.82 -23.95 -24.80
C ASP A 311 -28.71 -24.29 -26.31
N GLY A 312 -28.60 -23.26 -27.16
CA GLY A 312 -28.33 -23.42 -28.59
C GLY A 312 -27.00 -24.14 -28.87
N GLN A 313 -25.91 -23.78 -28.19
CA GLN A 313 -24.61 -24.46 -28.32
C GLN A 313 -24.65 -25.89 -27.76
N LEU A 314 -25.34 -26.12 -26.64
CA LEU A 314 -25.52 -27.46 -26.06
C LEU A 314 -26.35 -28.39 -26.94
N SER A 315 -27.38 -27.88 -27.61
CA SER A 315 -28.19 -28.66 -28.56
C SER A 315 -27.37 -29.18 -29.75
N LYS A 316 -26.30 -28.46 -30.10
CA LYS A 316 -25.32 -28.81 -31.15
C LYS A 316 -24.14 -29.63 -30.62
N SER A 317 -24.10 -29.95 -29.32
CA SER A 317 -22.99 -30.70 -28.75
C SER A 317 -22.97 -32.15 -29.23
N THR A 318 -21.77 -32.61 -29.60
CA THR A 318 -21.49 -34.01 -29.95
C THR A 318 -21.35 -34.94 -28.74
N LYS A 319 -21.35 -34.41 -27.51
CA LYS A 319 -21.20 -35.17 -26.27
C LYS A 319 -22.24 -34.78 -25.22
N LYS A 320 -22.63 -35.73 -24.38
CA LYS A 320 -23.62 -35.56 -23.30
C LYS A 320 -22.99 -35.44 -21.91
N ASN A 321 -21.78 -34.87 -21.81
CA ASN A 321 -21.00 -34.76 -20.58
C ASN A 321 -20.99 -33.35 -19.94
N PHE A 322 -21.76 -32.40 -20.48
CA PHE A 322 -21.89 -31.06 -19.90
C PHE A 322 -22.97 -31.04 -18.80
N SER A 323 -22.56 -30.76 -17.56
CA SER A 323 -23.43 -30.64 -16.40
C SER A 323 -23.93 -29.21 -16.24
N THR A 324 -25.22 -29.00 -16.53
CA THR A 324 -25.96 -27.76 -16.26
C THR A 324 -26.36 -27.59 -14.78
N LYS A 325 -25.96 -28.53 -13.91
CA LYS A 325 -26.29 -28.49 -12.49
C LYS A 325 -25.60 -27.32 -11.79
N THR A 326 -26.37 -26.50 -11.09
CA THR A 326 -25.87 -25.42 -10.23
C THR A 326 -25.22 -25.99 -8.96
N PRO A 327 -23.99 -25.58 -8.59
CA PRO A 327 -23.39 -25.91 -7.29
C PRO A 327 -24.17 -25.23 -6.15
N ALA A 328 -24.21 -25.81 -4.95
CA ALA A 328 -24.87 -25.15 -3.82
C ALA A 328 -24.10 -23.88 -3.38
N ASN A 329 -24.81 -22.80 -3.05
CA ASN A 329 -24.19 -21.61 -2.46
C ASN A 329 -23.83 -21.87 -0.99
N THR A 330 -22.54 -21.97 -0.68
CA THR A 330 -22.03 -22.23 0.68
C THR A 330 -21.51 -20.98 1.39
N THR A 331 -21.61 -19.78 0.80
CA THR A 331 -21.07 -18.51 1.34
C THR A 331 -21.42 -18.31 2.83
N GLU A 332 -22.71 -18.44 3.17
CA GLU A 332 -23.19 -18.26 4.54
C GLU A 332 -22.79 -19.38 5.50
N SER A 333 -22.71 -20.63 5.05
CA SER A 333 -22.23 -21.74 5.88
C SER A 333 -20.72 -21.62 6.14
N ASN A 334 -19.96 -21.19 5.14
CA ASN A 334 -18.51 -21.00 5.24
C ASN A 334 -18.18 -19.88 6.21
N ARG A 335 -18.89 -18.73 6.13
CA ARG A 335 -18.76 -17.65 7.11
C ARG A 335 -18.98 -18.13 8.55
N LYS A 336 -20.00 -18.96 8.79
CA LYS A 336 -20.28 -19.53 10.12
C LYS A 336 -19.18 -20.47 10.60
N LEU A 337 -18.64 -21.35 9.73
CA LEU A 337 -17.49 -22.19 10.07
C LEU A 337 -16.24 -21.37 10.38
N THR A 338 -15.98 -20.29 9.63
CA THR A 338 -14.89 -19.36 9.90
C THR A 338 -15.09 -18.60 11.21
N LEU A 339 -16.33 -18.20 11.54
CA LEU A 339 -16.68 -17.59 12.85
C LEU A 339 -16.32 -18.54 14.00
N GLU A 340 -16.82 -19.78 13.97
CA GLU A 340 -16.53 -20.77 15.03
C GLU A 340 -15.03 -21.03 15.21
N LYS A 341 -14.28 -21.10 14.10
CA LYS A 341 -12.81 -21.24 14.10
C LYS A 341 -12.14 -20.03 14.77
N LYS A 342 -12.60 -18.81 14.45
CA LYS A 342 -12.04 -17.55 14.98
C LYS A 342 -12.41 -17.29 16.43
N GLU A 343 -13.59 -17.69 16.88
CA GLU A 343 -13.98 -17.64 18.30
C GLU A 343 -13.11 -18.58 19.15
N LYS A 344 -12.83 -19.81 18.66
CA LYS A 344 -11.90 -20.75 19.31
C LYS A 344 -10.46 -20.23 19.33
N GLU A 345 -9.99 -19.61 18.25
CA GLU A 345 -8.67 -18.93 18.18
C GLU A 345 -8.58 -17.80 19.23
N LEU A 346 -9.60 -16.94 19.28
CA LEU A 346 -9.69 -15.81 20.21
C LEU A 346 -9.66 -16.23 21.68
N GLU A 347 -10.37 -17.28 22.07
CA GLU A 347 -10.41 -17.73 23.46
C GLU A 347 -9.08 -18.37 23.92
N SER A 348 -8.40 -19.06 23.01
CA SER A 348 -7.04 -19.56 23.23
C SER A 348 -6.04 -18.41 23.44
N GLU A 349 -6.07 -17.38 22.58
CA GLU A 349 -5.15 -16.24 22.70
C GLU A 349 -5.44 -15.36 23.93
N LYS A 350 -6.71 -15.13 24.29
CA LYS A 350 -7.06 -14.49 25.58
C LYS A 350 -6.49 -15.25 26.77
N SER A 351 -6.56 -16.58 26.74
CA SER A 351 -6.04 -17.44 27.82
C SER A 351 -4.52 -17.36 27.95
N LYS A 352 -3.80 -17.22 26.83
CA LYS A 352 -2.34 -16.96 26.81
C LYS A 352 -2.01 -15.56 27.31
N LEU A 353 -2.71 -14.54 26.80
CA LEU A 353 -2.54 -13.14 27.20
C LEU A 353 -2.74 -12.96 28.72
N LYS A 354 -3.78 -13.57 29.31
CA LYS A 354 -4.03 -13.52 30.76
C LYS A 354 -2.86 -14.08 31.58
N LYS A 355 -2.18 -15.14 31.10
CA LYS A 355 -0.98 -15.69 31.74
C LYS A 355 0.21 -14.73 31.61
N LEU A 356 0.47 -14.20 30.42
CA LEU A 356 1.54 -13.22 30.19
C LEU A 356 1.36 -11.95 31.04
N GLN A 357 0.14 -11.41 31.12
CA GLN A 357 -0.19 -10.25 31.95
C GLN A 357 0.02 -10.52 33.44
N PHE A 358 -0.23 -11.74 33.92
CA PHE A 358 0.07 -12.11 35.30
C PHE A 358 1.58 -12.07 35.58
N PHE A 359 2.40 -12.73 34.76
CA PHE A 359 3.85 -12.75 34.95
C PHE A 359 4.51 -11.38 34.72
N TYR A 360 3.99 -10.58 33.78
CA TYR A 360 4.46 -9.21 33.56
C TYR A 360 4.22 -8.31 34.80
N LYS A 361 3.10 -8.47 35.52
CA LYS A 361 2.87 -7.76 36.79
C LYS A 361 3.88 -8.13 37.87
N GLU A 362 4.30 -9.39 37.94
CA GLU A 362 5.38 -9.80 38.87
C GLU A 362 6.74 -9.22 38.44
N TYR A 363 7.03 -9.17 37.13
CA TYR A 363 8.22 -8.51 36.57
C TYR A 363 8.27 -7.00 36.89
N GLU A 364 7.12 -6.30 36.79
CA GLU A 364 7.03 -4.89 37.15
C GLU A 364 7.20 -4.63 38.65
N LYS A 365 6.72 -5.53 39.52
CA LYS A 365 6.96 -5.43 40.97
C LYS A 365 8.46 -5.51 41.28
N ILE A 366 9.14 -6.52 40.73
CA ILE A 366 10.59 -6.70 40.93
C ILE A 366 11.37 -5.50 40.36
N SER A 367 10.97 -4.99 39.19
CA SER A 367 11.60 -3.79 38.59
C SER A 367 11.46 -2.56 39.50
N LYS A 368 10.26 -2.30 40.03
CA LYS A 368 10.02 -1.17 40.97
C LYS A 368 10.80 -1.31 42.28
N GLU A 369 11.05 -2.54 42.74
CA GLU A 369 11.91 -2.80 43.91
C GLU A 369 13.39 -2.49 43.59
N ILE A 370 13.89 -2.90 42.43
CA ILE A 370 15.23 -2.55 41.94
C ILE A 370 15.39 -1.02 41.81
N ASP A 371 14.44 -0.34 41.16
CA ASP A 371 14.48 1.11 40.96
C ASP A 371 14.51 1.87 42.30
N LYS A 372 13.70 1.42 43.27
CA LYS A 372 13.71 1.97 44.63
C LYS A 372 15.05 1.77 45.33
N LEU A 373 15.67 0.58 45.21
CA LEU A 373 16.98 0.30 45.80
C LEU A 373 18.08 1.17 45.17
N ASN A 374 18.05 1.37 43.84
CA ASN A 374 18.96 2.25 43.11
C ASN A 374 18.79 3.73 43.54
N GLU A 375 17.55 4.19 43.69
CA GLU A 375 17.27 5.55 44.19
C GLU A 375 17.82 5.78 45.61
N GLU A 376 17.65 4.81 46.50
CA GLU A 376 18.19 4.87 47.86
C GLU A 376 19.73 4.89 47.87
N GLU A 377 20.37 4.15 46.95
CA GLU A 377 21.82 4.16 46.76
C GLU A 377 22.35 5.53 46.32
N GLU A 378 21.75 6.14 45.29
CA GLU A 378 22.17 7.47 44.81
C GLU A 378 21.92 8.57 45.85
N LYS A 379 20.82 8.47 46.63
CA LYS A 379 20.57 9.38 47.77
C LYS A 379 21.65 9.26 48.84
N GLU A 380 22.15 8.05 49.12
CA GLU A 380 23.21 7.83 50.10
C GLU A 380 24.59 8.25 49.57
N LYS A 381 24.94 7.94 48.31
CA LYS A 381 26.15 8.46 47.65
C LYS A 381 26.20 9.99 47.67
N GLU A 382 25.07 10.66 47.44
CA GLU A 382 24.98 12.11 47.46
C GLU A 382 25.11 12.71 48.87
N ARG A 383 24.62 12.02 49.91
CA ARG A 383 24.90 12.37 51.32
C ARG A 383 26.39 12.26 51.63
N ILE A 384 27.03 11.14 51.24
CA ILE A 384 28.46 10.90 51.44
C ILE A 384 29.31 11.95 50.70
N ARG A 385 28.91 12.38 49.49
CA ARG A 385 29.56 13.49 48.76
C ARG A 385 29.50 14.80 49.56
N LYS A 386 28.32 15.16 50.09
CA LYS A 386 28.13 16.36 50.91
C LYS A 386 28.95 16.32 52.20
N GLU A 387 28.91 15.24 52.96
CA GLU A 387 29.73 15.10 54.17
C GLU A 387 31.24 15.16 53.90
N LYS A 388 31.71 14.58 52.79
CA LYS A 388 33.12 14.70 52.37
C LYS A 388 33.48 16.14 51.99
N GLN A 389 32.56 16.89 51.40
CA GLN A 389 32.75 18.30 51.04
C GLN A 389 32.78 19.19 52.29
N ASP A 390 31.89 18.95 53.27
CA ASP A 390 31.86 19.67 54.54
C ASP A 390 33.09 19.39 55.42
N LYS A 391 33.56 18.13 55.47
CA LYS A 391 34.85 17.79 56.12
C LYS A 391 36.05 18.45 55.45
N LYS A 392 36.01 18.65 54.13
CA LYS A 392 37.07 19.36 53.38
C LYS A 392 37.10 20.86 53.68
N ASN A 393 35.93 21.47 53.94
CA ASN A 393 35.81 22.87 54.35
C ASN A 393 36.19 23.11 55.84
N SER A 394 36.12 22.07 56.68
CA SER A 394 36.51 22.14 58.10
C SER A 394 38.03 22.06 58.33
N ALA A 395 38.80 21.55 57.37
CA ALA A 395 40.22 21.25 57.51
C ALA A 395 41.19 22.45 57.29
N THR A 396 40.68 23.69 57.10
CA THR A 396 41.53 24.87 56.85
C THR A 396 41.22 26.04 57.77
N THR A 397 41.76 26.04 59.01
CA THR A 397 41.89 27.25 59.84
C THR A 397 43.12 27.27 60.76
N LYS A 398 44.04 28.23 60.51
CA LYS A 398 44.90 29.03 61.43
C LYS A 398 46.35 29.22 60.92
N PRO A 399 47.07 30.27 61.34
CA PRO A 399 46.61 31.66 61.53
C PRO A 399 47.60 32.71 60.97
N SER A 400 47.16 33.95 60.74
CA SER A 400 48.07 35.12 60.76
C SER A 400 47.34 36.44 61.08
N GLN A 401 47.94 37.24 61.95
CA GLN A 401 47.64 38.66 62.26
C GLN A 401 48.87 39.47 61.78
N SER A 402 48.88 40.77 61.48
CA SER A 402 47.87 41.88 61.48
C SER A 402 48.17 42.80 60.26
N THR A 403 47.71 44.05 60.05
CA THR A 403 47.00 45.05 60.88
C THR A 403 46.26 46.07 60.00
N GLN A 404 45.20 46.69 60.54
CA GLN A 404 44.69 48.09 60.40
C GLN A 404 44.94 48.92 59.10
N LYS A 405 44.01 49.80 58.64
CA LYS A 405 42.86 50.45 59.32
C LYS A 405 41.78 50.98 58.35
N GLN A 406 40.53 51.01 58.84
CA GLN A 406 39.33 51.87 58.61
C GLN A 406 39.36 52.92 57.46
N ASP A 407 38.28 53.13 56.68
CA ASP A 407 36.96 53.60 57.18
C ASP A 407 35.70 53.19 56.36
N LYS A 408 34.50 53.48 56.92
CA LYS A 408 33.14 53.19 56.41
C LYS A 408 32.17 54.29 56.93
N PRO A 409 30.99 54.58 56.33
CA PRO A 409 29.86 53.62 56.34
C PRO A 409 28.72 53.74 55.28
N LYS A 410 27.96 52.63 55.12
CA LYS A 410 26.52 52.52 54.70
C LYS A 410 26.16 53.00 53.25
N THR A 411 25.31 52.36 52.44
CA THR A 411 24.42 51.17 52.52
C THR A 411 24.08 50.74 51.06
N ASN A 412 23.48 49.59 50.68
CA ASN A 412 22.84 48.48 51.40
C ASN A 412 23.01 47.12 50.65
N ALA A 413 22.16 46.13 50.92
CA ALA A 413 22.01 44.82 50.24
C ALA A 413 21.54 44.93 48.76
N SER A 414 21.84 43.99 47.85
CA SER A 414 21.59 42.54 47.97
C SER A 414 22.39 41.63 47.01
N SER A 415 22.57 40.38 47.46
CA SER A 415 22.74 39.12 46.70
C SER A 415 23.85 38.98 45.63
N SER A 416 24.90 38.24 46.01
CA SER A 416 25.67 37.34 45.13
C SER A 416 24.75 36.33 44.40
N LYS A 417 25.09 35.63 43.30
CA LYS A 417 26.16 34.63 43.07
C LYS A 417 25.92 34.06 41.63
N GLN A 418 26.76 33.28 40.94
CA GLN A 418 28.10 32.70 41.15
C GLN A 418 28.74 32.43 39.76
N GLY A 419 30.07 32.32 39.64
CA GLY A 419 30.73 31.95 38.37
C GLY A 419 30.54 30.47 38.01
N SER A 420 30.09 30.18 36.78
CA SER A 420 29.86 28.82 36.26
C SER A 420 30.96 28.42 35.28
N SER A 421 31.57 27.24 35.50
CA SER A 421 32.43 26.57 34.53
C SER A 421 31.57 25.93 33.44
N THR A 422 31.40 26.61 32.30
CA THR A 422 30.58 26.13 31.19
C THR A 422 31.31 25.06 30.36
N VAL A 423 30.79 23.83 30.41
CA VAL A 423 31.14 22.80 29.41
C VAL A 423 30.60 23.26 28.06
N SER A 424 31.49 23.50 27.09
CA SER A 424 31.09 24.01 25.77
C SER A 424 30.39 22.93 24.95
N LYS A 425 29.15 23.19 24.53
CA LYS A 425 28.36 22.27 23.70
C LYS A 425 28.93 22.21 22.28
N ASN A 426 29.17 21.00 21.78
CA ASN A 426 29.61 20.72 20.41
C ASN A 426 28.88 19.47 19.88
N GLY A 427 28.53 19.47 18.60
CA GLY A 427 27.85 18.35 17.93
C GLY A 427 26.33 18.36 18.09
N TRP A 428 25.71 17.22 17.80
CA TRP A 428 24.26 17.01 17.90
C TRP A 428 23.82 16.85 19.36
N LEU A 429 22.79 17.59 19.76
CA LEU A 429 22.18 17.50 21.09
C LEU A 429 20.65 17.56 20.97
N LYS A 430 19.95 16.71 21.73
CA LYS A 430 18.48 16.71 21.78
C LYS A 430 18.01 17.49 23.00
N GLU A 431 17.22 18.54 22.79
CA GLU A 431 16.69 19.41 23.84
C GLU A 431 15.17 19.56 23.66
N ASN A 432 14.38 19.35 24.72
CA ASN A 432 12.91 19.47 24.69
C ASN A 432 12.23 18.72 23.52
N GLY A 433 12.75 17.54 23.17
CA GLY A 433 12.23 16.69 22.09
C GLY A 433 12.80 16.94 20.69
N SER A 434 13.39 18.11 20.42
CA SER A 434 13.97 18.45 19.11
C SER A 434 15.50 18.30 19.09
N TRP A 435 16.06 18.00 17.91
CA TRP A 435 17.50 17.97 17.67
C TRP A 435 18.05 19.35 17.29
N TYR A 436 19.25 19.65 17.79
CA TYR A 436 20.01 20.87 17.52
C TYR A 436 21.46 20.51 17.22
N PHE A 437 22.18 21.33 16.45
CA PHE A 437 23.62 21.21 16.28
C PHE A 437 24.35 22.42 16.86
N TYR A 438 25.40 22.16 17.63
CA TYR A 438 26.25 23.18 18.26
C TYR A 438 27.68 23.16 17.72
N ASN A 439 28.24 24.35 17.49
CA ASN A 439 29.65 24.55 17.17
C ASN A 439 30.22 25.68 18.04
N ALA A 440 31.27 25.38 18.80
CA ALA A 440 31.89 26.24 19.81
C ALA A 440 30.86 26.86 20.78
N GLY A 441 29.89 26.07 21.24
CA GLY A 441 28.82 26.51 22.13
C GLY A 441 27.70 27.33 21.46
N LYS A 442 27.82 27.69 20.17
CA LYS A 442 26.78 28.38 19.40
C LYS A 442 25.91 27.39 18.63
N ARG A 443 24.60 27.60 18.65
CA ARG A 443 23.62 26.82 17.88
C ARG A 443 23.67 27.24 16.40
N LEU A 444 23.70 26.28 15.48
CA LEU A 444 23.56 26.56 14.05
C LEU A 444 22.09 26.84 13.69
N THR A 445 21.86 27.78 12.78
CA THR A 445 20.54 28.17 12.27
C THR A 445 20.62 28.50 10.78
N ASN A 446 19.51 28.31 10.06
CA ASN A 446 19.36 28.53 8.61
C ASN A 446 20.51 27.96 7.76
N THR A 447 20.95 26.74 8.07
CA THR A 447 22.12 26.13 7.43
C THR A 447 22.07 24.61 7.43
N TRP A 448 22.81 24.01 6.50
CA TRP A 448 23.00 22.57 6.41
C TRP A 448 24.11 22.09 7.35
N GLN A 449 23.91 20.91 7.94
CA GLN A 449 24.94 20.15 8.63
C GLN A 449 24.90 18.71 8.12
N GLY A 450 25.73 18.41 7.10
CA GLY A 450 25.62 17.15 6.38
C GLY A 450 24.28 17.04 5.64
N SER A 451 23.54 15.95 5.85
CA SER A 451 22.25 15.71 5.20
C SER A 451 21.02 16.32 5.91
N TYR A 452 21.25 17.19 6.89
CA TYR A 452 20.23 17.75 7.77
C TYR A 452 20.20 19.28 7.66
N TYR A 453 19.02 19.88 7.73
CA TYR A 453 18.86 21.34 7.76
C TYR A 453 18.47 21.83 9.16
N LEU A 454 19.13 22.89 9.64
CA LEU A 454 18.79 23.58 10.89
C LEU A 454 17.98 24.83 10.55
N LYS A 455 16.77 24.94 11.12
CA LYS A 455 15.82 26.05 10.87
C LYS A 455 16.26 27.35 11.55
N SER A 456 15.44 28.40 11.45
CA SER A 456 15.73 29.71 12.04
C SER A 456 15.82 29.71 13.56
N ASP A 457 15.08 28.83 14.24
CA ASP A 457 15.17 28.56 15.69
C ASP A 457 16.28 27.54 16.06
N GLY A 458 16.95 27.01 15.02
CA GLY A 458 18.01 26.02 15.09
C GLY A 458 17.53 24.58 15.34
N ARG A 459 16.22 24.32 15.37
CA ARG A 459 15.72 22.93 15.34
C ARG A 459 16.06 22.29 14.01
N MET A 460 16.47 21.03 14.04
CA MET A 460 16.53 20.19 12.86
C MET A 460 15.15 20.11 12.20
N ALA A 461 15.10 20.26 10.88
CA ALA A 461 13.88 20.06 10.11
C ALA A 461 13.54 18.58 9.97
N GLU A 462 12.26 18.21 10.13
CA GLU A 462 11.78 16.83 10.04
C GLU A 462 10.34 16.75 9.48
N SER A 463 10.12 15.85 8.52
CA SER A 463 8.83 15.66 7.81
C SER A 463 8.27 16.94 7.13
N GLU A 464 9.13 17.84 6.69
CA GLU A 464 8.75 19.18 6.21
C GLU A 464 9.52 19.64 4.97
N TRP A 465 8.92 20.57 4.22
CA TRP A 465 9.54 21.27 3.10
C TRP A 465 10.29 22.51 3.59
N ILE A 466 11.52 22.70 3.09
CA ILE A 466 12.37 23.86 3.37
C ILE A 466 12.76 24.53 2.05
N TYR A 467 12.60 25.85 1.97
CA TYR A 467 13.20 26.65 0.92
C TYR A 467 14.55 27.18 1.39
N ASP A 468 15.62 26.83 0.67
CA ASP A 468 16.96 27.35 0.95
C ASP A 468 17.22 28.59 0.09
N ASN A 469 17.40 29.75 0.73
CA ASN A 469 17.64 31.03 0.06
C ASN A 469 19.01 31.11 -0.64
N SER A 470 20.00 30.32 -0.22
CA SER A 470 21.34 30.28 -0.82
C SER A 470 21.33 29.47 -2.11
N TYR A 471 20.65 28.31 -2.08
CA TYR A 471 20.51 27.42 -3.22
C TYR A 471 19.31 27.73 -4.12
N LYS A 472 18.43 28.66 -3.69
CA LYS A 472 17.19 29.10 -4.34
C LYS A 472 16.28 27.95 -4.76
N ALA A 473 16.16 26.95 -3.89
CA ALA A 473 15.46 25.70 -4.20
C ALA A 473 14.73 25.13 -2.98
N TRP A 474 13.68 24.36 -3.26
CA TRP A 474 12.97 23.57 -2.27
C TRP A 474 13.67 22.22 -2.03
N TYR A 475 13.65 21.78 -0.77
CA TYR A 475 14.14 20.50 -0.28
C TYR A 475 13.08 19.90 0.65
N TYR A 476 12.96 18.56 0.70
CA TYR A 476 12.10 17.88 1.66
C TYR A 476 12.92 17.03 2.64
N LEU A 477 12.65 17.16 3.93
CA LEU A 477 13.31 16.40 5.00
C LEU A 477 12.38 15.29 5.48
N LYS A 478 12.89 14.06 5.57
CA LYS A 478 12.14 12.90 6.08
C LYS A 478 11.90 13.01 7.59
N SER A 479 11.13 12.06 8.15
CA SER A 479 10.91 11.93 9.59
C SER A 479 12.17 11.65 10.42
N ASN A 480 13.26 11.22 9.78
CA ASN A 480 14.58 11.11 10.40
C ASN A 480 15.50 12.32 10.12
N GLY A 481 14.96 13.42 9.59
CA GLY A 481 15.70 14.66 9.28
C GLY A 481 16.60 14.65 8.05
N ILE A 482 16.77 13.50 7.38
CA ILE A 482 17.61 13.38 6.19
C ILE A 482 16.84 13.89 4.96
N TYR A 483 17.46 14.75 4.14
CA TYR A 483 16.84 15.22 2.90
C TYR A 483 16.58 14.10 1.88
N VAL A 484 15.51 14.24 1.10
CA VAL A 484 15.16 13.35 -0.01
C VAL A 484 15.93 13.75 -1.26
N ARG A 485 16.45 12.76 -1.98
CA ARG A 485 17.11 12.87 -3.29
C ARG A 485 16.83 11.59 -4.10
N ASP A 486 16.96 11.71 -5.42
CA ASP A 486 16.75 10.64 -6.40
C ASP A 486 15.40 9.94 -6.22
N SER A 487 14.36 10.68 -5.80
CA SER A 487 13.10 10.10 -5.34
C SER A 487 11.95 11.11 -5.30
N TRP A 488 10.73 10.57 -5.28
CA TRP A 488 9.48 11.33 -5.24
C TRP A 488 9.03 11.62 -3.81
N GLN A 489 8.50 12.82 -3.59
CA GLN A 489 7.73 13.19 -2.41
C GLN A 489 6.36 13.70 -2.86
N GLY A 490 5.35 12.81 -2.85
CA GLY A 490 4.04 13.12 -3.41
C GLY A 490 4.14 13.44 -4.90
N SER A 491 3.71 14.64 -5.30
CA SER A 491 3.72 15.07 -6.71
C SER A 491 5.03 15.73 -7.18
N TYR A 492 6.08 15.72 -6.35
CA TYR A 492 7.33 16.46 -6.57
C TYR A 492 8.51 15.48 -6.62
N TYR A 493 9.45 15.71 -7.55
CA TYR A 493 10.69 14.93 -7.61
C TYR A 493 11.86 15.71 -6.99
N LEU A 494 12.66 15.04 -6.15
CA LEU A 494 13.90 15.60 -5.61
C LEU A 494 15.08 14.97 -6.35
N LYS A 495 15.91 15.81 -6.99
CA LYS A 495 17.07 15.40 -7.79
C LYS A 495 18.21 14.90 -6.91
N SER A 496 19.29 14.39 -7.50
CA SER A 496 20.46 13.83 -6.79
C SER A 496 21.13 14.77 -5.78
N ASN A 497 21.04 16.08 -6.02
CA ASN A 497 21.51 17.13 -5.10
C ASN A 497 20.46 17.60 -4.07
N GLY A 498 19.34 16.88 -3.96
CA GLY A 498 18.23 17.17 -3.04
C GLY A 498 17.28 18.29 -3.47
N LYS A 499 17.60 19.02 -4.55
CA LYS A 499 16.72 20.10 -5.04
C LYS A 499 15.48 19.51 -5.70
N MET A 500 14.32 20.07 -5.38
CA MET A 500 13.09 19.86 -6.12
C MET A 500 13.30 20.22 -7.60
N ALA A 501 12.82 19.36 -8.49
CA ALA A 501 12.74 19.64 -9.91
C ALA A 501 11.60 20.64 -10.18
N ASP A 502 11.85 21.64 -11.04
CA ASP A 502 10.89 22.70 -11.37
C ASP A 502 11.03 23.10 -12.85
N LYS A 503 9.91 23.07 -13.58
CA LYS A 503 9.85 23.38 -15.02
C LYS A 503 10.87 22.61 -15.89
N GLU A 504 11.08 21.33 -15.57
CA GLU A 504 12.12 20.51 -16.20
C GLU A 504 11.71 19.04 -16.40
N TRP A 505 12.43 18.36 -17.30
CA TRP A 505 12.31 16.93 -17.53
C TRP A 505 13.13 16.14 -16.51
N VAL A 506 12.55 15.04 -16.03
CA VAL A 506 13.22 14.05 -15.17
C VAL A 506 13.04 12.67 -15.78
N TYR A 507 14.14 11.92 -15.91
CA TYR A 507 14.08 10.49 -16.17
C TYR A 507 14.18 9.75 -14.83
N ASP A 508 13.17 8.93 -14.52
CA ASP A 508 13.21 8.08 -13.34
C ASP A 508 13.60 6.65 -13.74
N ASN A 509 14.72 6.17 -13.21
CA ASN A 509 15.26 4.86 -13.56
C ASN A 509 14.49 3.68 -12.93
N TYR A 510 13.74 3.90 -11.84
CA TYR A 510 12.88 2.87 -11.26
C TYR A 510 11.61 2.69 -12.10
N TYR A 511 11.03 3.80 -12.56
CA TYR A 511 9.86 3.79 -13.44
C TYR A 511 10.20 3.61 -14.94
N GLN A 512 11.48 3.64 -15.31
CA GLN A 512 12.00 3.53 -16.68
C GLN A 512 11.30 4.49 -17.67
N SER A 513 10.99 5.71 -17.20
CA SER A 513 10.16 6.66 -17.94
C SER A 513 10.57 8.11 -17.70
N TRP A 514 10.16 8.96 -18.64
CA TRP A 514 10.31 10.41 -18.54
C TRP A 514 9.07 11.03 -17.91
N PHE A 515 9.30 12.03 -17.06
CA PHE A 515 8.30 12.83 -16.39
C PHE A 515 8.63 14.30 -16.64
N TYR A 516 7.62 15.16 -16.71
CA TYR A 516 7.81 16.61 -16.74
C TYR A 516 7.24 17.24 -15.48
N LEU A 517 8.04 18.06 -14.81
CA LEU A 517 7.61 18.84 -13.66
C LEU A 517 7.19 20.22 -14.18
N LYS A 518 5.96 20.64 -13.85
CA LYS A 518 5.46 21.97 -14.21
C LYS A 518 6.17 23.06 -13.40
N GLU A 519 5.89 24.30 -13.73
CA GLU A 519 6.21 25.44 -12.87
C GLU A 519 5.54 25.26 -11.49
N GLY A 520 6.33 25.41 -10.42
CA GLY A 520 5.94 25.00 -9.06
C GLY A 520 6.25 23.54 -8.73
N GLY A 521 6.93 22.80 -9.61
CA GLY A 521 7.49 21.46 -9.36
C GLY A 521 6.53 20.26 -9.37
N ALA A 522 5.22 20.47 -9.53
CA ALA A 522 4.26 19.35 -9.58
C ALA A 522 4.26 18.66 -10.95
N TYR A 523 4.31 17.32 -10.99
CA TYR A 523 4.36 16.58 -12.26
C TYR A 523 3.09 16.71 -13.12
N VAL A 524 3.24 16.48 -14.43
CA VAL A 524 2.14 16.43 -15.41
C VAL A 524 1.45 15.06 -15.35
N ASN A 525 0.16 15.01 -14.99
CA ASN A 525 -0.60 13.77 -14.86
C ASN A 525 -1.78 13.75 -15.84
N HIS A 526 -1.94 12.66 -16.59
CA HIS A 526 -3.12 12.35 -17.43
C HIS A 526 -3.59 13.50 -18.34
N GLN A 527 -2.66 14.13 -19.05
CA GLN A 527 -2.98 15.24 -19.96
C GLN A 527 -1.94 15.42 -21.07
N TRP A 528 -2.35 16.09 -22.13
CA TRP A 528 -1.45 16.68 -23.11
C TRP A 528 -0.76 17.92 -22.52
N LEU A 529 0.53 18.10 -22.78
CA LEU A 529 1.24 19.34 -22.50
C LEU A 529 2.12 19.73 -23.70
N LYS A 530 2.13 21.02 -24.03
CA LYS A 530 3.02 21.58 -25.04
C LYS A 530 4.27 22.13 -24.35
N ILE A 531 5.43 21.57 -24.67
CA ILE A 531 6.72 21.90 -24.09
C ILE A 531 7.61 22.36 -25.25
N ASP A 532 8.14 23.57 -25.18
CA ASP A 532 8.99 24.20 -26.21
C ASP A 532 8.43 24.10 -27.64
N GLY A 533 7.11 24.23 -27.77
CA GLY A 533 6.39 24.18 -29.04
C GLY A 533 5.99 22.79 -29.53
N VAL A 534 6.45 21.72 -28.88
CA VAL A 534 6.16 20.32 -29.21
C VAL A 534 5.11 19.75 -28.26
N TRP A 535 4.19 18.93 -28.76
CA TRP A 535 3.17 18.26 -27.94
C TRP A 535 3.69 16.92 -27.41
N TYR A 536 3.39 16.66 -26.14
CA TYR A 536 3.67 15.42 -25.42
C TYR A 536 2.39 14.99 -24.67
N TYR A 537 2.19 13.68 -24.52
CA TYR A 537 1.12 13.14 -23.67
C TYR A 537 1.70 12.38 -22.48
N PHE A 538 1.09 12.58 -21.32
CA PHE A 538 1.46 11.92 -20.06
C PHE A 538 0.28 11.10 -19.55
N LYS A 539 0.50 9.81 -19.27
CA LYS A 539 -0.50 8.89 -18.73
C LYS A 539 -0.82 9.20 -17.26
N SER A 540 -1.78 8.47 -16.69
CA SER A 540 -2.03 8.50 -15.24
C SER A 540 -0.74 8.12 -14.49
N GLY A 541 -0.41 8.86 -13.43
CA GLY A 541 0.86 8.73 -12.71
C GLY A 541 2.04 9.49 -13.35
N GLY A 542 1.86 10.09 -14.52
CA GLY A 542 2.79 11.06 -15.11
C GLY A 542 3.85 10.52 -16.06
N TYR A 543 3.75 9.24 -16.43
CA TYR A 543 4.62 8.60 -17.43
C TYR A 543 4.41 9.24 -18.81
N MET A 544 5.47 9.79 -19.42
CA MET A 544 5.46 10.24 -20.80
C MET A 544 5.24 9.07 -21.75
N VAL A 545 4.35 9.24 -22.74
CA VAL A 545 4.13 8.26 -23.80
C VAL A 545 5.18 8.40 -24.89
N SER A 546 5.75 7.29 -25.33
CA SER A 546 6.67 7.20 -26.46
C SER A 546 6.50 5.87 -27.21
N ASN A 547 6.86 5.85 -28.50
CA ASN A 547 6.69 4.75 -29.43
C ASN A 547 5.26 4.14 -29.44
N ALA A 548 4.23 4.97 -29.27
CA ALA A 548 2.87 4.50 -29.06
C ALA A 548 1.82 5.51 -29.51
N TRP A 549 0.63 5.00 -29.83
CA TRP A 549 -0.56 5.78 -30.11
C TRP A 549 -1.20 6.31 -28.82
N GLN A 550 -1.80 7.51 -28.93
CA GLN A 550 -2.72 8.08 -27.97
C GLN A 550 -3.93 8.62 -28.75
N GLY A 551 -4.99 7.81 -28.85
CA GLY A 551 -6.08 8.09 -29.79
C GLY A 551 -5.55 8.20 -31.23
N SER A 552 -5.94 9.26 -31.95
CA SER A 552 -5.51 9.48 -33.34
C SER A 552 -4.07 10.00 -33.52
N TYR A 553 -3.28 10.12 -32.46
CA TYR A 553 -1.95 10.76 -32.47
C TYR A 553 -0.86 9.73 -32.15
N TYR A 554 0.28 9.79 -32.83
CA TYR A 554 1.44 8.95 -32.52
C TYR A 554 2.52 9.75 -31.76
N LEU A 555 3.02 9.21 -30.65
CA LEU A 555 4.15 9.75 -29.91
C LEU A 555 5.42 8.97 -30.26
N LYS A 556 6.44 9.66 -30.77
CA LYS A 556 7.70 9.05 -31.22
C LYS A 556 8.56 8.56 -30.04
N SER A 557 9.73 7.99 -30.32
CA SER A 557 10.67 7.51 -29.28
C SER A 557 11.09 8.59 -28.27
N SER A 558 11.16 9.85 -28.70
CA SER A 558 11.40 11.02 -27.85
C SER A 558 10.17 11.52 -27.09
N GLY A 559 9.01 10.86 -27.24
CA GLY A 559 7.71 11.29 -26.74
C GLY A 559 7.07 12.47 -27.50
N ALA A 560 7.78 13.06 -28.46
CA ALA A 560 7.24 14.11 -29.30
C ALA A 560 6.13 13.57 -30.21
N MET A 561 4.99 14.26 -30.25
CA MET A 561 3.90 13.97 -31.19
C MET A 561 4.38 14.12 -32.64
N ALA A 562 4.11 13.10 -33.45
CA ALA A 562 4.43 13.10 -34.87
C ALA A 562 3.49 14.03 -35.67
N VAL A 563 4.05 14.80 -36.61
CA VAL A 563 3.31 15.76 -37.45
C VAL A 563 3.92 15.84 -38.86
N ASN A 564 3.07 15.86 -39.88
CA ASN A 564 3.47 15.89 -41.32
C ASN A 564 4.47 14.79 -41.73
N GLU A 565 4.43 13.62 -41.08
CA GLU A 565 5.43 12.56 -41.27
C GLU A 565 4.82 11.17 -41.32
N TRP A 566 5.55 10.23 -41.90
CA TRP A 566 5.21 8.81 -41.93
C TRP A 566 5.83 8.08 -40.74
N ILE A 567 5.01 7.29 -40.04
CA ILE A 567 5.42 6.40 -38.96
C ILE A 567 5.19 4.95 -39.39
N TYR A 568 6.19 4.09 -39.20
CA TYR A 568 6.01 2.65 -39.30
C TYR A 568 5.63 2.10 -37.93
N ASP A 569 4.49 1.43 -37.85
CA ASP A 569 4.10 0.68 -36.67
C ASP A 569 4.39 -0.81 -36.89
N SER A 570 5.29 -1.37 -36.08
CA SER A 570 5.69 -2.77 -36.14
C SER A 570 4.64 -3.73 -35.58
N TYR A 571 3.73 -3.28 -34.71
CA TYR A 571 2.65 -4.09 -34.16
C TYR A 571 1.54 -4.30 -35.19
N TRP A 572 1.17 -3.24 -35.93
CA TRP A 572 0.19 -3.32 -37.02
C TRP A 572 0.80 -3.63 -38.40
N GLY A 573 2.13 -3.76 -38.48
CA GLY A 573 2.89 -4.10 -39.68
C GLY A 573 2.60 -3.16 -40.85
N GLY A 574 2.64 -1.84 -40.63
CA GLY A 574 2.14 -0.86 -41.60
C GLY A 574 2.69 0.55 -41.43
N TRP A 575 2.60 1.34 -42.50
CA TRP A 575 2.94 2.77 -42.50
C TRP A 575 1.68 3.62 -42.34
N TYR A 576 1.76 4.63 -41.49
CA TYR A 576 0.68 5.57 -41.17
C TYR A 576 1.18 7.02 -41.36
N TYR A 577 0.38 7.89 -41.96
CA TYR A 577 0.75 9.29 -42.17
C TYR A 577 0.07 10.19 -41.14
N LEU A 578 0.85 10.99 -40.41
CA LEU A 578 0.35 11.97 -39.44
C LEU A 578 0.27 13.34 -40.11
N LYS A 579 -0.90 13.98 -40.02
CA LYS A 579 -1.20 15.27 -40.65
C LYS A 579 -0.60 16.45 -39.87
N SER A 580 -0.85 17.68 -40.34
CA SER A 580 -0.33 18.91 -39.73
C SER A 580 -0.91 19.20 -38.34
N ASP A 581 -2.09 18.67 -38.03
CA ASP A 581 -2.71 18.68 -36.71
C ASP A 581 -2.23 17.52 -35.80
N GLY A 582 -1.43 16.59 -36.34
CA GLY A 582 -0.93 15.39 -35.66
C GLY A 582 -1.85 14.17 -35.72
N SER A 583 -3.06 14.30 -36.27
CA SER A 583 -3.97 13.18 -36.44
C SER A 583 -3.52 12.27 -37.60
N TYR A 584 -3.66 10.95 -37.46
CA TYR A 584 -3.40 10.06 -38.59
C TYR A 584 -4.45 10.22 -39.70
N ALA A 585 -4.00 10.09 -40.94
CA ALA A 585 -4.84 10.12 -42.11
C ALA A 585 -5.57 8.78 -42.29
N ARG A 586 -6.85 8.82 -42.69
CA ARG A 586 -7.66 7.60 -42.92
C ARG A 586 -8.63 7.75 -44.09
N ASN A 587 -8.73 6.71 -44.91
CA ASN A 587 -9.56 6.65 -46.12
C ASN A 587 -9.36 7.86 -47.08
N GLU A 588 -8.12 8.30 -47.25
CA GLU A 588 -7.77 9.50 -48.01
C GLU A 588 -6.48 9.31 -48.83
N ILE A 589 -6.19 10.27 -49.73
CA ILE A 589 -4.91 10.33 -50.47
C ILE A 589 -4.03 11.39 -49.81
N VAL A 590 -2.93 10.95 -49.20
CA VAL A 590 -1.96 11.84 -48.55
C VAL A 590 -0.82 12.19 -49.50
N GLN A 591 -0.29 13.40 -49.31
CA GLN A 591 0.80 13.98 -50.11
C GLN A 591 0.55 13.93 -51.64
N GLY A 592 -0.72 13.86 -52.06
CA GLY A 592 -1.15 13.79 -53.46
C GLY A 592 -0.87 12.49 -54.21
N LYS A 593 -0.37 11.43 -53.54
CA LYS A 593 0.04 10.18 -54.23
C LYS A 593 -0.07 8.87 -53.44
N TYR A 594 -0.17 8.91 -52.11
CA TYR A 594 -0.25 7.69 -51.30
C TYR A 594 -1.68 7.51 -50.77
N ARG A 595 -2.28 6.33 -50.98
CA ARG A 595 -3.61 6.03 -50.45
C ARG A 595 -3.50 5.31 -49.12
N VAL A 596 -4.26 5.76 -48.13
CA VAL A 596 -4.44 5.04 -46.86
C VAL A 596 -5.86 4.46 -46.77
N ASP A 597 -5.99 3.28 -46.19
CA ASP A 597 -7.28 2.61 -46.01
C ASP A 597 -8.08 3.16 -44.82
N TYR A 598 -9.20 2.50 -44.47
CA TYR A 598 -10.07 2.94 -43.37
C TYR A 598 -9.39 2.88 -41.98
N SER A 599 -8.37 2.02 -41.82
CA SER A 599 -7.53 1.93 -40.62
C SER A 599 -6.40 2.96 -40.60
N GLY A 600 -6.19 3.68 -41.71
CA GLY A 600 -5.09 4.62 -41.90
C GLY A 600 -3.78 3.99 -42.36
N LYS A 601 -3.78 2.68 -42.63
CA LYS A 601 -2.62 1.95 -43.14
C LYS A 601 -2.42 2.25 -44.62
N TRP A 602 -1.17 2.49 -45.02
CA TRP A 602 -0.77 2.63 -46.42
C TRP A 602 -0.98 1.32 -47.20
N ILE A 603 -1.57 1.45 -48.39
CA ILE A 603 -1.89 0.37 -49.35
C ILE A 603 -1.35 0.66 -50.76
#